data_AF-A0A6M1NB91-F1
#
_entry.id   AF-A0A6M1NB91-F1
#
_cell.length_a   1.000
_cell.length_b   1.000
_cell.length_c   1.000
_cell.angle_alpha   90.00
_cell.angle_beta   90.00
_cell.angle_gamma   90.00
#
_symmetry.space_group_name_H-M   'P 1'
#
loop_
_entity.id
_entity.type
_entity.pdbx_description
1 polymer ?
#
loop_
_entity_poly.entity_id
_entity_poly.type
_entity_poly.pdbx_seq_one_letter_code
_entity_poly.pdbx_strand_id
1 'polypeptide(L)'
;MKNLIRKNAMALVALAIAAVTLMAMGTPESKLAMKKWGYNPAALPGAQWVDITGQTEETDTTPGQYLCHENEEQICSGEFEEEVNPNAPGAPAPSNETYGEFEPLD
;
A
#
# COMPACT_ATOMS: atom_id res chain seq x y z
N MET A 1 69.67 -4.14 -3.64
CA MET A 1 69.25 -4.52 -5.01
C MET A 1 69.17 -6.04 -5.13
N LYS A 2 68.05 -6.64 -4.69
CA LYS A 2 67.65 -8.07 -4.66
C LYS A 2 66.78 -8.18 -3.40
N ASN A 3 65.49 -7.84 -3.40
CA ASN A 3 64.45 -8.63 -4.04
C ASN A 3 63.22 -7.73 -4.24
N LEU A 4 63.39 -6.74 -5.12
CA LEU A 4 62.36 -5.88 -5.71
C LEU A 4 61.35 -6.67 -6.58
N ILE A 5 61.28 -8.00 -6.40
CA ILE A 5 60.58 -8.96 -7.27
C ILE A 5 59.39 -9.64 -6.54
N ARG A 6 59.21 -9.43 -5.23
CA ARG A 6 58.07 -10.05 -4.50
C ARG A 6 56.82 -9.19 -4.42
N LYS A 7 56.89 -7.90 -4.77
CA LYS A 7 55.75 -6.97 -4.57
C LYS A 7 54.67 -7.05 -5.66
N ASN A 8 54.95 -7.70 -6.80
CA ASN A 8 54.01 -7.73 -7.94
C ASN A 8 53.20 -9.03 -8.08
N ALA A 9 53.38 -10.02 -7.20
CA ALA A 9 52.59 -11.26 -7.26
C ALA A 9 51.39 -11.26 -6.30
N MET A 10 51.35 -10.36 -5.30
CA MET A 10 50.27 -10.26 -4.32
C MET A 10 49.22 -9.19 -4.65
N ALA A 11 49.23 -8.61 -5.84
CA ALA A 11 48.19 -7.66 -6.26
C ALA A 11 47.11 -8.30 -7.15
N LEU A 12 47.31 -9.53 -7.62
CA LEU A 12 46.45 -10.15 -8.65
C LEU A 12 45.42 -11.17 -8.12
N VAL A 13 45.40 -11.46 -6.83
CA VAL A 13 44.46 -12.45 -6.24
C VAL A 13 43.30 -11.78 -5.46
N ALA A 14 43.30 -10.45 -5.35
CA ALA A 14 42.23 -9.72 -4.64
C ALA A 14 41.06 -9.29 -5.55
N LEU A 15 41.07 -9.65 -6.84
CA LEU A 15 40.11 -9.13 -7.84
C LEU A 15 39.15 -10.19 -8.41
N ALA A 16 38.77 -11.20 -7.62
CA ALA A 16 37.91 -12.29 -8.10
C ALA A 16 36.77 -12.70 -7.14
N ILE A 17 36.42 -11.89 -6.14
CA ILE A 17 35.31 -12.21 -5.20
C ILE A 17 34.37 -11.01 -5.02
N ALA A 18 34.01 -10.32 -6.09
CA ALA A 18 33.08 -9.18 -5.99
C ALA A 18 32.03 -9.12 -7.12
N ALA A 19 31.78 -10.22 -7.83
CA ALA A 19 30.86 -10.23 -8.98
C ALA A 19 29.75 -11.28 -8.91
N VAL A 20 29.50 -11.90 -7.75
CA VAL A 20 28.41 -12.90 -7.60
C VAL A 20 27.62 -12.64 -6.32
N THR A 21 27.05 -11.45 -6.16
CA THR A 21 26.04 -11.19 -5.11
C THR A 21 25.07 -10.07 -5.45
N LEU A 22 24.88 -9.74 -6.74
CA LEU A 22 23.96 -8.66 -7.16
C LEU A 22 22.67 -9.16 -7.83
N MET A 23 22.27 -10.41 -7.60
CA MET A 23 20.97 -10.92 -8.08
C MET A 23 20.20 -11.65 -6.98
N ALA A 24 19.97 -10.98 -5.86
CA ALA A 24 18.95 -11.41 -4.90
C ALA A 24 18.38 -10.24 -4.08
N MET A 25 18.67 -9.00 -4.47
CA MET A 25 17.82 -7.88 -4.04
C MET A 25 16.66 -7.92 -5.02
N GLY A 26 15.65 -8.75 -4.70
CA GLY A 26 14.32 -8.53 -5.24
C GLY A 26 14.07 -7.04 -5.15
N THR A 27 13.58 -6.45 -6.24
CA THR A 27 13.03 -5.09 -6.18
C THR A 27 12.26 -5.01 -4.88
N PRO A 28 12.57 -4.07 -3.96
CA PRO A 28 11.70 -3.90 -2.81
C PRO A 28 10.34 -3.71 -3.44
N GLU A 29 9.46 -4.72 -3.30
CA GLU A 29 8.06 -4.58 -3.64
C GLU A 29 7.68 -3.40 -2.78
N SER A 30 7.60 -2.26 -3.46
CA SER A 30 7.35 -1.00 -2.81
C SER A 30 5.95 -1.24 -2.32
N LYS A 31 5.76 -1.50 -1.02
CA LYS A 31 4.41 -1.60 -0.47
C LYS A 31 3.77 -0.30 -0.89
N LEU A 32 2.88 -0.38 -1.88
CA LEU A 32 2.23 0.78 -2.45
C LEU A 32 1.52 1.48 -1.30
N ALA A 33 1.47 2.81 -1.35
CA ALA A 33 0.76 3.55 -0.32
C ALA A 33 -0.71 3.10 -0.31
N MET A 34 -1.29 2.88 0.88
CA MET A 34 -2.69 2.48 1.00
C MET A 34 -3.57 3.73 1.09
N LYS A 35 -4.72 3.72 0.43
CA LYS A 35 -5.79 4.72 0.52
C LYS A 35 -7.01 4.13 1.22
N LYS A 36 -7.72 4.96 1.98
CA LYS A 36 -8.94 4.56 2.68
C LYS A 36 -10.17 4.97 1.90
N TRP A 37 -11.10 4.05 1.74
CA TRP A 37 -12.34 4.23 0.99
C TRP A 37 -13.54 3.86 1.84
N GLY A 38 -14.63 4.61 1.72
CA GLY A 38 -15.93 4.32 2.32
C GLY A 38 -16.84 3.65 1.29
N TYR A 39 -17.58 2.62 1.68
CA TYR A 39 -18.49 1.92 0.78
C TYR A 39 -19.90 2.44 0.94
N ASN A 40 -20.36 3.24 -0.02
CA ASN A 40 -21.71 3.80 -0.05
C ASN A 40 -22.62 2.92 -0.92
N PRO A 41 -23.45 2.03 -0.33
CA PRO A 41 -24.36 1.19 -1.10
C PRO A 41 -25.51 1.97 -1.78
N ALA A 42 -25.80 3.19 -1.29
CA ALA A 42 -26.91 4.03 -1.77
C ALA A 42 -26.49 5.03 -2.87
N ALA A 43 -25.21 5.08 -3.24
CA ALA A 43 -24.73 5.94 -4.31
C ALA A 43 -25.44 5.63 -5.65
N LEU A 44 -25.52 6.63 -6.55
CA LEU A 44 -26.07 6.46 -7.88
C LEU A 44 -25.03 6.78 -8.95
N PRO A 45 -24.85 5.91 -9.98
CA PRO A 45 -25.55 4.63 -10.18
C PRO A 45 -24.93 3.48 -9.36
N GLY A 46 -25.64 3.00 -8.32
CA GLY A 46 -25.31 1.81 -7.53
C GLY A 46 -24.24 1.99 -6.45
N ALA A 47 -24.02 0.91 -5.68
CA ALA A 47 -23.03 0.87 -4.60
C ALA A 47 -21.62 1.23 -5.09
N GLN A 48 -20.99 2.19 -4.43
CA GLN A 48 -19.69 2.73 -4.84
C GLN A 48 -18.77 2.96 -3.65
N TRP A 49 -17.48 2.81 -3.91
CA TRP A 49 -16.42 3.26 -3.02
C TRP A 49 -16.16 4.76 -3.23
N VAL A 50 -16.09 5.50 -2.13
CA VAL A 50 -15.79 6.94 -2.08
C VAL A 50 -14.46 7.14 -1.36
N ASP A 51 -13.57 7.96 -1.92
CA ASP A 51 -12.27 8.26 -1.31
C ASP A 51 -12.47 9.10 -0.04
N ILE A 52 -12.14 8.51 1.11
CA ILE A 52 -12.20 9.13 2.43
C ILE A 52 -10.80 9.28 3.02
N THR A 53 -9.77 9.26 2.17
CA THR A 53 -8.38 9.42 2.61
C THR A 53 -8.20 10.77 3.28
N GLY A 54 -7.68 10.75 4.51
CA GLY A 54 -7.52 11.96 5.33
C GLY A 54 -8.79 12.39 6.06
N GLN A 55 -9.92 11.72 5.86
CA GLN A 55 -11.11 11.90 6.68
C GLN A 55 -11.03 11.05 7.96
N THR A 56 -11.58 11.57 9.05
CA THR A 56 -11.67 10.85 10.33
C THR A 56 -13.07 10.26 10.51
N GLU A 57 -13.15 9.03 11.01
CA GLU A 57 -14.40 8.45 11.49
C GLU A 57 -14.87 9.25 12.71
N GLU A 58 -16.14 9.67 12.75
CA GLU A 58 -16.57 10.61 13.79
C GLU A 58 -17.80 10.25 14.61
N THR A 59 -17.84 10.94 15.74
CA THR A 59 -18.94 11.20 16.68
C THR A 59 -20.02 12.16 16.22
N ASP A 60 -19.54 13.20 15.57
CA ASP A 60 -20.15 14.51 15.39
C ASP A 60 -20.09 14.90 13.90
N THR A 61 -20.79 15.98 13.52
CA THR A 61 -21.07 16.33 12.12
C THR A 61 -20.16 17.46 11.62
N THR A 62 -18.85 17.23 11.59
CA THR A 62 -17.88 18.20 11.05
C THR A 62 -17.48 17.84 9.60
N PRO A 63 -17.23 18.83 8.72
CA PRO A 63 -16.73 18.55 7.37
C PRO A 63 -15.40 17.78 7.37
N GLY A 64 -15.26 16.82 6.46
CA GLY A 64 -14.07 15.99 6.33
C GLY A 64 -14.12 14.70 7.15
N GLN A 65 -15.33 14.19 7.39
CA GLN A 65 -15.58 13.03 8.24
C GLN A 65 -16.56 12.09 7.57
N TYR A 66 -16.61 10.86 8.10
CA TYR A 66 -17.60 9.86 7.72
C TYR A 66 -18.05 9.10 8.97
N LEU A 67 -19.22 8.46 8.90
CA LEU A 67 -19.70 7.58 9.98
C LEU A 67 -19.74 6.13 9.50
N CYS A 68 -19.30 5.23 10.39
CA CYS A 68 -19.59 3.81 10.31
C CYS A 68 -20.47 3.40 11.49
N HIS A 69 -21.76 3.19 11.25
CA HIS A 69 -22.64 2.63 12.29
C HIS A 69 -22.36 1.14 12.42
N GLU A 70 -21.96 0.66 13.60
CA GLU A 70 -21.61 -0.75 13.82
C GLU A 70 -22.72 -1.68 13.31
N ASN A 71 -22.37 -2.51 12.33
CA ASN A 71 -23.23 -3.51 11.71
C ASN A 71 -22.31 -4.59 11.12
N GLU A 72 -22.64 -5.87 11.31
CA GLU A 72 -21.82 -7.00 10.84
C GLU A 72 -22.11 -7.42 9.39
N GLU A 73 -23.17 -6.90 8.77
CA GLU A 73 -23.66 -7.38 7.47
C GLU A 73 -23.02 -6.67 6.26
N GLN A 74 -22.44 -5.48 6.46
CA GLN A 74 -21.97 -4.63 5.38
C GLN A 74 -20.58 -4.06 5.71
N ILE A 75 -19.75 -3.91 4.69
CA ILE A 75 -18.47 -3.20 4.82
C ILE A 75 -18.78 -1.71 4.76
N CYS A 76 -18.34 -0.95 5.75
CA CYS A 76 -18.45 0.50 5.77
C CYS A 76 -17.21 1.19 5.19
N SER A 77 -16.01 0.70 5.51
CA SER A 77 -14.77 1.24 4.95
C SER A 77 -13.71 0.16 4.72
N GLY A 78 -12.75 0.45 3.84
CA GLY A 78 -11.71 -0.47 3.42
C GLY A 78 -10.46 0.24 2.93
N GLU A 79 -9.31 -0.43 3.03
CA GLU A 79 -8.05 0.06 2.47
C GLU A 79 -7.70 -0.65 1.16
N PHE A 80 -7.28 0.14 0.17
CA PHE A 80 -6.82 -0.32 -1.14
C PHE A 80 -5.44 0.26 -1.45
N GLU A 81 -4.65 -0.42 -2.26
CA GLU A 81 -3.41 0.15 -2.80
C GLU A 81 -3.73 1.40 -3.65
N GLU A 82 -2.85 2.41 -3.61
CA GLU A 82 -3.08 3.72 -4.23
C GLU A 82 -3.39 3.65 -5.74
N GLU A 83 -2.87 2.64 -6.42
CA GLU A 83 -3.04 2.42 -7.87
C GLU A 83 -4.34 1.70 -8.21
N VAL A 84 -5.02 1.12 -7.22
CA VAL A 84 -6.27 0.39 -7.39
C VAL A 84 -7.44 1.35 -7.47
N ASN A 85 -8.23 1.23 -8.54
CA ASN A 85 -9.56 1.82 -8.61
C ASN A 85 -10.59 0.80 -8.07
N PRO A 86 -11.13 0.98 -6.85
CA PRO A 86 -12.05 0.01 -6.26
C PRO A 86 -13.43 -0.04 -6.95
N ASN A 87 -13.75 0.94 -7.79
CA ASN A 87 -14.97 0.96 -8.60
C ASN A 87 -14.78 0.31 -9.99
N ALA A 88 -13.58 -0.20 -10.31
CA ALA A 88 -13.32 -0.89 -11.57
C ALA A 88 -13.86 -2.34 -11.55
N PRO A 89 -14.34 -2.87 -12.69
CA PRO A 89 -14.71 -4.28 -12.79
C PRO A 89 -13.53 -5.19 -12.41
N GLY A 90 -13.75 -6.12 -11.47
CA GLY A 90 -12.72 -7.05 -11.01
C GLY A 90 -11.69 -6.45 -10.06
N ALA A 91 -11.97 -5.29 -9.45
CA ALA A 91 -11.16 -4.76 -8.37
C ALA A 91 -10.96 -5.82 -7.25
N PRO A 92 -9.77 -5.86 -6.63
CA PRO A 92 -9.52 -6.75 -5.50
C PRO A 92 -10.41 -6.38 -4.30
N ALA A 93 -10.58 -7.31 -3.36
CA ALA A 93 -11.17 -6.98 -2.07
C ALA A 93 -10.24 -6.04 -1.27
N PRO A 94 -10.78 -5.15 -0.42
CA PRO A 94 -9.98 -4.33 0.48
C PRO A 94 -9.22 -5.20 1.50
N SER A 95 -8.09 -4.70 2.01
CA SER A 95 -7.24 -5.45 2.95
C SER A 95 -7.56 -5.18 4.43
N ASN A 96 -8.19 -4.05 4.74
CA ASN A 96 -8.48 -3.61 6.11
C ASN A 96 -9.93 -3.12 6.20
N GLU A 97 -10.86 -4.08 6.28
CA GLU A 97 -12.30 -3.83 6.29
C GLU A 97 -12.78 -3.39 7.68
N THR A 98 -13.60 -2.34 7.70
CA THR A 98 -14.42 -1.95 8.85
C THR A 98 -15.86 -2.23 8.50
N TYR A 99 -16.53 -3.04 9.30
CA TYR A 99 -17.93 -3.42 9.08
C TYR A 99 -18.87 -2.40 9.74
N GLY A 100 -19.91 -2.02 9.00
CA GLY A 100 -20.89 -1.04 9.42
C GLY A 100 -21.78 -0.55 8.28
N GLU A 101 -22.67 0.39 8.60
CA GLU A 101 -23.40 1.18 7.63
C GLU A 101 -22.67 2.51 7.40
N PHE A 102 -22.31 2.79 6.14
CA PHE A 102 -21.62 4.02 5.75
C PHE A 102 -22.59 5.17 5.58
N GLU A 103 -22.32 6.28 6.27
CA GLU A 103 -23.02 7.55 6.07
C GLU A 103 -22.02 8.61 5.56
N PRO A 104 -22.20 9.14 4.33
CA PRO A 104 -21.43 10.28 3.88
C PRO A 104 -21.88 11.52 4.65
N LEU A 105 -20.93 12.24 5.27
CA LEU A 105 -21.22 13.53 5.88
C LEU A 105 -21.08 14.62 4.80
N ASP A 106 -22.21 15.25 4.45
CA ASP A 106 -22.33 16.32 3.45
C ASP A 106 -21.59 17.63 3.83
#